data_AF-A0A915AR52-F1
#
_entry.id   AF-A0A915AR52-F1
#
_cell.length_a   1.000
_cell.length_b   1.000
_cell.length_c   1.000
_cell.angle_alpha   90.00
_cell.angle_beta   90.00
_cell.angle_gamma   90.00
#
_symmetry.space_group_name_H-M   'P 1'
#
loop_
_entity.id
_entity.type
_entity.pdbx_description
1 polymer ?
#
loop_
_entity_poly.entity_id
_entity_poly.type
_entity_poly.pdbx_seq_one_letter_code
_entity_poly.pdbx_strand_id
1 'polypeptide(L)'
;MPTPEPRFYPAKKAVSALALLQLMLATVHYVENSLVLHRNYDDFYHAESRLVVAVVWAFTLCWILVTLTLLFGTITNRPPLLLPHIIFSVIWLPFKLIVLIILFISSARISSLLFTSFTIVIIAMSIPCEWHCYNVMHLLL
;
A
#
# COMPACT_ATOMS: atom_id res chain seq x y z
N MET A 1 3.13 -38.48 -14.76
CA MET A 1 3.13 -37.09 -15.25
C MET A 1 4.07 -36.31 -14.35
N PRO A 2 5.17 -35.72 -14.86
CA PRO A 2 6.00 -34.88 -14.01
C PRO A 2 5.17 -33.64 -13.64
N THR A 3 4.92 -33.46 -12.34
CA THR A 3 4.37 -32.24 -11.80
C THR A 3 5.25 -31.08 -12.26
N PRO A 4 4.70 -30.01 -12.88
CA PRO A 4 5.51 -28.87 -13.25
C PRO A 4 6.14 -28.31 -11.98
N GLU A 5 7.47 -28.29 -11.91
CA GLU A 5 8.17 -27.73 -10.77
C GLU A 5 7.69 -26.29 -10.53
N PRO A 6 7.50 -25.87 -9.26
CA PRO A 6 7.13 -24.50 -8.98
C PRO A 6 8.26 -23.59 -9.47
N ARG A 7 8.02 -22.87 -10.59
CA ARG A 7 8.99 -21.91 -11.14
C ARG A 7 9.26 -20.85 -10.09
N PHE A 8 10.41 -21.00 -9.44
CA PHE A 8 10.82 -20.19 -8.32
C PHE A 8 11.56 -18.98 -8.84
N TYR A 9 10.92 -17.81 -8.77
CA TYR A 9 11.53 -16.57 -9.26
C TYR A 9 12.09 -15.78 -8.09
N PRO A 10 13.38 -15.40 -8.11
CA PRO A 10 13.97 -14.59 -7.04
C PRO A 10 13.24 -13.25 -6.86
N ALA A 11 12.70 -12.68 -7.96
CA ALA A 11 11.87 -11.47 -7.92
C ALA A 11 10.60 -11.62 -7.06
N LYS A 12 9.98 -12.80 -7.01
CA LYS A 12 8.78 -13.04 -6.20
C LYS A 12 9.06 -12.93 -4.71
N LYS A 13 10.25 -13.34 -4.24
CA LYS A 13 10.61 -13.22 -2.83
C LYS A 13 10.66 -11.77 -2.38
N ALA A 14 11.30 -10.92 -3.18
CA ALA A 14 11.42 -9.49 -2.89
C ALA A 14 10.05 -8.81 -2.91
N VAL A 15 9.23 -9.09 -3.93
CA VAL A 15 7.86 -8.55 -4.04
C VAL A 15 6.98 -9.03 -2.89
N SER A 16 7.01 -10.32 -2.53
CA SER A 16 6.24 -10.84 -1.38
C SER A 16 6.66 -10.19 -0.06
N ALA A 17 7.95 -9.98 0.17
CA ALA A 17 8.43 -9.31 1.38
C ALA A 17 7.96 -7.85 1.45
N LEU A 18 8.06 -7.12 0.34
CA LEU A 18 7.56 -5.74 0.24
C LEU A 18 6.04 -5.67 0.41
N ALA A 19 5.30 -6.60 -0.20
CA ALA A 19 3.84 -6.69 -0.07
C ALA A 19 3.42 -6.96 1.39
N LEU A 20 4.12 -7.83 2.11
CA LEU A 20 3.87 -8.07 3.53
C LEU A 20 4.15 -6.83 4.38
N LEU A 21 5.26 -6.13 4.13
CA LEU A 21 5.57 -4.87 4.81
C LEU A 21 4.51 -3.80 4.53
N GLN A 22 4.06 -3.67 3.29
CA GLN A 22 2.97 -2.76 2.94
C GLN A 22 1.65 -3.13 3.61
N LEU A 23 1.33 -4.42 3.69
CA LEU A 23 0.13 -4.89 4.39
C LEU A 23 0.18 -4.54 5.87
N MET A 24 1.34 -4.71 6.53
CA MET A 24 1.54 -4.27 7.93
C MET A 24 1.36 -2.75 8.09
N LEU A 25 1.95 -1.94 7.20
CA LEU A 25 1.81 -0.48 7.25
C LEU A 25 0.36 -0.02 6.99
N ALA A 26 -0.29 -0.61 5.98
CA ALA A 26 -1.66 -0.28 5.61
C ALA A 26 -2.65 -0.65 6.72
N THR A 27 -2.45 -1.80 7.38
CA THR A 27 -3.29 -2.22 8.50
C THR A 27 -3.12 -1.34 9.73
N VAL A 28 -1.89 -0.96 10.10
CA VAL A 28 -1.65 0.00 11.19
C VAL A 28 -2.38 1.32 10.89
N HIS A 29 -2.20 1.87 9.69
CA HIS A 29 -2.84 3.12 9.29
C HIS A 29 -4.38 3.00 9.28
N TYR A 30 -4.91 1.88 8.81
CA TYR A 30 -6.35 1.62 8.80
C TYR A 30 -6.93 1.57 10.22
N VAL A 31 -6.25 0.90 11.16
CA VAL A 31 -6.66 0.84 12.57
C VAL A 31 -6.61 2.23 13.21
N GLU A 32 -5.53 2.99 13.00
CA GLU A 32 -5.41 4.36 13.51
C GLU A 32 -6.56 5.25 13.00
N ASN A 33 -6.83 5.23 11.68
CA ASN A 33 -7.94 6.00 11.11
C ASN A 33 -9.30 5.53 11.64
N SER A 34 -9.49 4.22 11.81
CA SER A 34 -10.73 3.66 12.37
C SER A 34 -10.95 4.14 13.81
N LEU A 35 -9.89 4.16 14.63
CA LEU A 35 -9.97 4.66 16.00
C LEU A 35 -10.27 6.16 16.05
N VAL A 36 -9.67 6.95 15.16
CA VAL A 36 -9.94 8.40 15.05
C VAL A 36 -11.39 8.64 14.63
N LEU A 37 -11.88 7.94 13.61
CA LEU A 37 -13.28 8.03 13.16
C LEU A 37 -14.27 7.62 14.24
N HIS A 38 -13.96 6.56 14.99
CA HIS A 38 -14.87 6.03 16.00
C HIS A 38 -14.89 6.87 17.29
N ARG A 39 -13.71 7.25 17.81
CA ARG A 39 -13.62 8.01 19.07
C ARG A 39 -14.03 9.47 18.92
N ASN A 40 -13.66 10.10 17.81
CA ASN A 40 -13.91 11.52 17.60
C ASN A 40 -15.16 11.76 16.76
N TYR A 41 -16.02 10.75 16.58
CA TYR A 41 -17.19 10.83 15.69
C TYR A 41 -18.08 12.05 16.02
N ASP A 42 -18.29 12.30 17.31
CA ASP A 42 -19.08 13.42 17.85
C ASP A 42 -18.23 14.68 18.10
N ASP A 43 -16.90 14.55 18.20
CA ASP A 43 -15.96 15.65 18.45
C ASP A 43 -15.47 16.35 17.17
N PHE A 44 -15.82 15.85 15.98
CA PHE A 44 -15.55 16.54 14.72
C PHE A 44 -16.40 17.82 14.64
N TYR A 45 -15.79 18.95 15.03
CA TYR A 45 -16.39 20.29 14.97
C TYR A 45 -16.91 20.68 13.58
N HIS A 46 -16.34 20.09 12.52
CA HIS A 46 -16.74 20.32 11.13
C HIS A 46 -16.97 18.98 10.41
N ALA A 47 -18.08 18.87 9.68
CA ALA A 47 -18.38 17.68 8.88
C ALA A 47 -17.29 17.41 7.81
N GLU A 48 -16.58 18.44 7.36
CA GLU A 48 -15.51 18.38 6.36
C GLU A 48 -14.29 17.58 6.85
N SER A 49 -13.84 17.79 8.09
CA SER A 49 -12.70 17.06 8.65
C SER A 49 -13.01 15.57 8.85
N ARG A 50 -14.26 15.25 9.25
CA ARG A 50 -14.74 13.87 9.29
C ARG A 50 -14.72 13.21 7.90
N LEU A 51 -15.16 13.93 6.86
CA LEU A 51 -15.15 13.41 5.49
C LEU A 51 -13.72 13.13 5.02
N VAL A 52 -12.77 14.02 5.29
CA VAL A 52 -11.35 13.81 4.93
C VAL A 52 -10.80 12.53 5.58
N VAL A 53 -11.02 12.33 6.89
CA VAL A 53 -10.55 11.12 7.57
C VAL A 53 -11.24 9.86 7.03
N ALA A 54 -12.55 9.93 6.73
CA ALA A 54 -13.29 8.83 6.11
C ALA A 54 -12.77 8.47 4.71
N VAL A 55 -12.41 9.47 3.91
CA VAL A 55 -11.79 9.27 2.59
C VAL A 55 -10.43 8.59 2.75
N VAL A 56 -9.55 9.11 3.62
CA VAL A 56 -8.24 8.49 3.87
C VAL A 56 -8.39 7.05 4.36
N TRP A 57 -9.36 6.80 5.25
CA TRP A 57 -9.72 5.46 5.73
C TRP A 57 -10.12 4.53 4.57
N ALA A 58 -11.02 4.97 3.69
CA ALA A 58 -11.46 4.17 2.55
C ALA A 58 -10.32 3.86 1.57
N PHE A 59 -9.43 4.83 1.33
CA PHE A 59 -8.23 4.61 0.52
C PHE A 59 -7.25 3.64 1.19
N THR A 60 -7.09 3.67 2.52
CA THR A 60 -6.26 2.68 3.23
C THR A 60 -6.86 1.27 3.16
N LEU A 61 -8.19 1.14 3.17
CA LEU A 61 -8.86 -0.14 2.94
C LEU A 61 -8.62 -0.64 1.51
N CYS A 62 -8.74 0.24 0.51
CA CYS A 62 -8.45 -0.08 -0.88
C CYS A 62 -7.00 -0.56 -1.02
N TRP A 63 -6.04 0.10 -0.36
CA TRP A 63 -4.65 -0.32 -0.32
C TRP A 63 -4.50 -1.76 0.18
N ILE A 64 -5.14 -2.11 1.31
CA ILE A 64 -5.13 -3.49 1.83
C ILE A 64 -5.65 -4.48 0.78
N LEU A 65 -6.78 -4.18 0.13
CA LEU A 65 -7.39 -5.07 -0.86
C LEU A 65 -6.51 -5.29 -2.09
N VAL A 66 -5.88 -4.23 -2.61
CA VAL A 66 -4.96 -4.37 -3.76
C VAL A 66 -3.69 -5.11 -3.37
N THR A 67 -3.18 -4.95 -2.14
CA THR A 67 -2.00 -5.69 -1.67
C THR A 67 -2.31 -7.18 -1.46
N LEU A 68 -3.51 -7.52 -0.99
CA LEU A 68 -3.97 -8.91 -0.95
C LEU A 68 -4.09 -9.51 -2.36
N THR A 69 -4.58 -8.72 -3.32
CA THR A 69 -4.66 -9.13 -4.73
C THR A 69 -3.26 -9.38 -5.32
N LEU A 70 -2.29 -8.53 -4.99
CA LEU A 70 -0.87 -8.72 -5.36
C LEU A 70 -0.31 -10.03 -4.79
N LEU A 71 -0.51 -10.30 -3.51
CA LEU A 71 -0.06 -11.54 -2.87
C LEU A 71 -0.71 -12.76 -3.54
N PHE A 72 -2.01 -12.71 -3.82
CA PHE A 72 -2.72 -13.77 -4.52
C PHE A 72 -2.20 -13.97 -5.95
N GLY A 73 -1.93 -12.88 -6.69
CA GLY A 73 -1.32 -12.92 -8.02
C GLY A 73 0.08 -13.53 -8.01
N THR A 74 0.84 -13.27 -6.96
CA THR A 74 2.20 -13.80 -6.75
C THR A 74 2.17 -15.30 -6.47
N ILE A 75 1.20 -15.78 -5.69
CA ILE A 75 1.00 -17.22 -5.37
C ILE A 75 0.46 -17.98 -6.59
N THR A 76 -0.54 -17.43 -7.26
CA THR A 76 -1.21 -18.08 -8.41
C THR A 76 -0.45 -17.92 -9.73
N ASN A 77 0.65 -17.19 -9.72
CA ASN A 77 1.48 -16.90 -10.90
C ASN A 77 0.72 -16.21 -12.03
N ARG A 78 -0.22 -15.31 -11.69
CA ARG A 78 -1.06 -14.61 -12.67
C ARG A 78 -0.60 -13.15 -12.81
N PRO A 79 0.18 -12.80 -13.86
CA PRO A 79 0.73 -11.46 -14.04
C PRO A 79 -0.32 -10.33 -14.00
N PRO A 80 -1.54 -10.47 -14.58
CA PRO A 80 -2.53 -9.39 -14.57
C PRO A 80 -2.99 -8.96 -13.18
N LEU A 81 -2.87 -9.82 -12.17
CA LEU A 81 -3.27 -9.51 -10.79
C LEU A 81 -2.28 -8.59 -10.06
N LEU A 82 -1.08 -8.37 -10.61
CA LEU A 82 -0.10 -7.42 -10.06
C LEU A 82 -0.41 -5.98 -10.51
N LEU A 83 -1.02 -5.79 -11.68
CA LEU A 83 -1.30 -4.47 -12.26
C LEU A 83 -2.15 -3.55 -11.36
N PRO A 84 -3.24 -4.00 -10.73
CA PRO A 84 -4.05 -3.14 -9.86
C PRO A 84 -3.24 -2.51 -8.73
N HIS A 85 -2.31 -3.27 -8.13
CA HIS A 85 -1.47 -2.76 -7.05
C HIS A 85 -0.43 -1.75 -7.55
N ILE A 86 0.17 -2.00 -8.71
CA ILE A 86 1.13 -1.07 -9.33
C ILE A 86 0.42 0.26 -9.65
N ILE A 87 -0.73 0.21 -10.32
CA ILE A 87 -1.52 1.41 -10.68
C ILE A 87 -1.92 2.17 -9.41
N PHE A 88 -2.43 1.46 -8.41
CA PHE A 88 -2.78 2.06 -7.12
C PHE A 88 -1.57 2.73 -6.47
N SER A 89 -0.41 2.05 -6.43
CA SER A 89 0.82 2.57 -5.81
C SER A 89 1.34 3.83 -6.49
N VAL A 90 1.28 3.90 -7.83
CA VAL A 90 1.65 5.09 -8.60
C VAL A 90 0.75 6.28 -8.27
N ILE A 91 -0.55 6.07 -8.06
CA ILE A 91 -1.50 7.13 -7.69
C ILE A 91 -1.39 7.49 -6.20
N TRP A 92 -1.13 6.50 -5.34
CA TRP A 92 -1.08 6.67 -3.89
C TRP A 92 0.19 7.37 -3.41
N LEU A 93 1.32 7.16 -4.09
CA LEU A 93 2.59 7.79 -3.78
C LEU A 93 2.55 9.33 -3.77
N PRO A 94 2.06 10.04 -4.82
CA PRO A 94 1.97 11.50 -4.80
C PRO A 94 1.00 12.00 -3.72
N PHE A 95 -0.08 11.28 -3.45
CA PHE A 95 -0.99 11.62 -2.35
C PHE A 95 -0.26 11.58 -0.99
N LYS A 96 0.54 10.54 -0.73
CA LYS A 96 1.36 10.45 0.48
C LYS A 96 2.43 11.53 0.56
N LEU A 97 3.05 11.89 -0.55
CA LEU A 97 4.01 13.01 -0.60
C LEU A 97 3.35 14.33 -0.22
N ILE A 98 2.14 14.61 -0.72
CA ILE A 98 1.38 15.82 -0.33
C ILE A 98 1.10 15.80 1.18
N VAL A 99 0.66 14.65 1.73
CA VAL A 99 0.44 14.51 3.18
C VAL A 99 1.72 14.75 3.96
N LEU A 100 2.87 14.25 3.51
CA LEU A 100 4.17 14.50 4.16
C LEU A 100 4.51 15.99 4.18
N ILE A 101 4.30 16.70 3.07
CA ILE A 101 4.53 18.15 2.97
C ILE A 101 3.62 18.90 3.96
N ILE A 102 2.34 18.54 4.03
CA ILE A 102 1.39 19.15 4.97
C ILE A 102 1.85 18.93 6.41
N LEU A 103 2.22 17.69 6.77
CA LEU A 103 2.71 17.35 8.12
C LEU A 103 3.99 18.13 8.47
N PHE A 104 4.85 18.37 7.48
CA PHE A 104 6.08 19.13 7.66
C PHE A 104 5.80 20.61 7.92
N ILE A 105 4.93 21.22 7.11
CA ILE A 105 4.52 22.63 7.27
C ILE A 105 3.77 22.84 8.58
N SER A 106 2.92 21.89 8.97
CA SER A 106 2.12 21.99 10.19
C SER A 106 2.91 21.72 11.47
N SER A 107 4.25 21.54 11.40
CA SER A 107 5.09 21.14 12.54
C SER A 107 4.50 19.96 13.33
N ALA A 108 3.99 18.95 12.60
CA ALA A 108 3.36 17.80 13.22
C ALA A 108 4.37 16.98 14.05
N ARG A 109 3.86 16.06 14.86
CA ARG A 109 4.69 15.17 15.68
C ARG A 109 5.69 14.42 14.79
N ILE A 110 6.96 14.39 15.23
CA ILE A 110 8.08 13.74 14.54
C ILE A 110 7.79 12.27 14.20
N SER A 111 7.05 11.57 15.07
CA SER A 111 6.64 10.18 14.84
C SER A 111 5.76 10.02 13.59
N SER A 112 4.78 10.90 13.40
CA SER A 112 3.90 10.89 12.22
C SER A 112 4.66 11.23 10.94
N LEU A 113 5.63 12.14 11.02
CA LEU A 113 6.53 12.47 9.92
C LEU A 113 7.39 11.26 9.50
N LEU A 114 8.03 10.60 10.48
CA LEU A 114 8.87 9.42 10.23
C LEU A 114 8.05 8.22 9.70
N PHE A 115 6.86 8.00 10.24
CA PHE A 115 5.98 6.92 9.76
C PHE A 115 5.53 7.15 8.31
N THR A 116 5.16 8.39 7.98
CA THR A 116 4.73 8.75 6.62
C THR A 116 5.91 8.70 5.65
N SER A 117 7.10 9.18 6.03
CA SER A 117 8.28 9.10 5.18
C SER A 117 8.72 7.65 4.93
N PHE A 118 8.72 6.80 5.96
CA PHE A 118 9.00 5.37 5.82
C PHE A 118 8.01 4.70 4.86
N THR A 119 6.72 5.00 5.00
CA THR A 119 5.67 4.49 4.10
C THR A 119 5.92 4.87 2.64
N ILE A 120 6.30 6.13 2.38
CA ILE A 120 6.62 6.63 1.04
C ILE A 120 7.80 5.86 0.44
N VAL A 121 8.86 5.63 1.21
CA VAL A 121 10.04 4.89 0.73
C VAL A 121 9.64 3.45 0.34
N ILE A 122 8.85 2.77 1.17
CA ILE A 122 8.40 1.40 0.88
C ILE A 122 7.54 1.35 -0.39
N ILE A 123 6.60 2.30 -0.57
CA ILE A 123 5.77 2.38 -1.78
C ILE A 123 6.65 2.66 -3.01
N ALA A 124 7.55 3.65 -2.92
CA ALA A 124 8.44 4.02 -4.03
C ALA A 124 9.34 2.86 -4.47
N MET A 125 9.87 2.07 -3.53
CA MET A 125 10.68 0.89 -3.82
C MET A 125 9.86 -0.28 -4.38
N SER A 126 8.58 -0.40 -4.00
CA SER A 126 7.72 -1.49 -4.48
C SER A 126 7.40 -1.40 -5.97
N ILE A 127 7.18 -0.20 -6.50
CA ILE A 127 6.79 0.03 -7.90
C ILE A 127 7.79 -0.62 -8.89
N PRO A 128 9.11 -0.33 -8.85
CA PRO A 128 10.05 -0.93 -9.78
C PRO A 128 10.21 -2.44 -9.56
N CYS A 129 10.14 -2.92 -8.31
CA CYS A 129 10.23 -4.35 -8.01
C CYS A 129 9.03 -5.14 -8.56
N GLU A 130 7.83 -4.63 -8.37
CA GLU A 130 6.59 -5.21 -8.89
C GLU A 130 6.53 -5.16 -10.41
N TRP A 131 6.94 -4.03 -11.01
CA TRP A 131 7.02 -3.89 -12.46
C TRP A 131 8.00 -4.89 -13.08
N HIS A 132 9.17 -5.05 -12.45
CA HIS A 132 10.14 -6.05 -12.88
C HIS A 132 9.57 -7.47 -12.77
N CYS A 133 8.91 -7.80 -11.65
CA CYS A 133 8.27 -9.10 -11.46
C CYS A 133 7.14 -9.36 -12.48
N TYR A 134 6.33 -8.34 -12.78
CA TYR A 134 5.29 -8.40 -13.79
C TYR A 134 5.87 -8.75 -15.16
N ASN A 135 6.92 -8.05 -15.59
CA ASN A 135 7.57 -8.31 -16.89
C ASN A 135 8.18 -9.70 -16.95
N VAL A 136 8.88 -10.15 -15.89
CA VAL A 136 9.45 -11.50 -15.85
C VAL A 136 8.36 -12.57 -15.92
N MET A 137 7.24 -12.40 -15.21
CA MET A 137 6.13 -13.35 -15.25
C MET A 137 5.40 -13.33 -16.60
N HIS A 138 5.22 -12.15 -17.21
CA HIS A 138 4.58 -12.00 -18.52
C HIS A 138 5.44 -12.54 -19.66
N LEU A 139 6.76 -12.45 -19.58
CA LEU A 139 7.66 -12.96 -20.63
C LEU A 139 7.82 -14.49 -20.60
N LEU A 140 7.48 -15.13 -19.49
CA LEU A 140 7.70 -16.57 -19.27
C LEU A 140 6.43 -17.42 -19.32
N LEU A 141 5.26 -16.79 -19.39
CA LEU A 141 3.93 -17.42 -19.49
C LEU A 141 3.30 -17.11 -20.84
#